data_AF-A0A661KGL9-F1
#
_entry.id   AF-A0A661KGL9-F1
#
_cell.length_a   1.000
_cell.length_b   1.000
_cell.length_c   1.000
_cell.angle_alpha   90.00
_cell.angle_beta   90.00
_cell.angle_gamma   90.00
#
_symmetry.space_group_name_H-M   'P 1'
#
loop_
_entity.id
_entity.type
_entity.pdbx_description
1 polymer ?
#
loop_
_entity_poly.entity_id
_entity_poly.type
_entity_poly.pdbx_seq_one_letter_code
_entity_poly.pdbx_strand_id
1 'polypeptide(L)'
;MAKWTDQGETDVGNIYLKNQTQNSYLYLGLYTNTSEPAESATLSDITEPSGGGYSRKQLNPSDWTENPQGTFSQPEQTFTASGADWGNIYGYFIATSSDNTGKLIAVEHFSDGPYNIKDGHSVKITPKITIS
;
A
#
# COMPACT_ATOMS: atom_id res chain seq x y z
N MET A 1 10.85 3.54 2.11
CA MET A 1 10.44 2.18 2.52
C MET A 1 9.14 2.31 3.29
N ALA A 2 8.25 1.33 3.18
CA ALA A 2 6.98 1.40 3.89
C ALA A 2 7.19 1.22 5.39
N LYS A 3 6.63 2.14 6.18
CA LYS A 3 6.53 1.98 7.63
C LYS A 3 5.29 1.17 7.98
N TRP A 4 5.37 0.44 9.08
CA TRP A 4 4.21 -0.21 9.66
C TRP A 4 3.26 0.81 10.27
N THR A 5 1.98 0.47 10.27
CA THR A 5 0.98 1.13 11.12
C THR A 5 0.78 0.33 12.39
N ASP A 6 0.28 0.95 13.45
CA ASP A 6 -0.05 0.30 14.73
C ASP A 6 -0.92 -0.96 14.50
N GLN A 7 -1.85 -0.85 13.56
CA GLN A 7 -2.75 -1.95 13.20
C GLN A 7 -2.01 -3.07 12.46
N GLY A 8 -1.05 -2.75 11.60
CA GLY A 8 -0.22 -3.73 10.92
C GLY A 8 0.66 -4.53 11.87
N GLU A 9 1.33 -3.87 12.81
CA GLU A 9 2.13 -4.52 13.85
C GLU A 9 1.27 -5.44 14.72
N THR A 10 0.11 -4.93 15.14
CA THR A 10 -0.88 -5.68 15.92
C THR A 10 -1.34 -6.94 15.17
N ASP A 11 -1.60 -6.84 13.87
CA ASP A 11 -2.07 -7.96 13.05
C ASP A 11 -0.99 -9.03 12.90
N VAL A 12 0.27 -8.65 12.64
CA VAL A 12 1.40 -9.61 12.61
C VAL A 12 1.55 -10.32 13.95
N GLY A 13 1.49 -9.58 15.07
CA GLY A 13 1.53 -10.15 16.41
C GLY A 13 0.38 -11.11 16.68
N ASN A 14 -0.85 -10.74 16.31
CA ASN A 14 -2.01 -11.62 16.48
C ASN A 14 -1.91 -12.91 15.65
N ILE A 15 -1.37 -12.84 14.44
CA ILE A 15 -1.18 -14.01 13.57
C ILE A 15 -0.18 -14.98 14.21
N TYR A 16 1.02 -14.51 14.56
CA TYR A 16 2.08 -15.40 15.04
C TYR A 16 1.95 -15.80 16.52
N LEU A 17 1.48 -14.90 17.39
CA LEU A 17 1.46 -15.12 18.84
C LEU A 17 0.09 -15.55 19.37
N LYS A 18 -0.99 -15.25 18.65
CA LYS A 18 -2.38 -15.53 19.08
C LYS A 18 -3.16 -16.41 18.11
N ASN A 19 -2.48 -17.01 17.12
CA ASN A 19 -3.07 -17.94 16.17
C ASN A 19 -4.28 -17.34 15.40
N GLN A 20 -4.25 -16.02 15.16
CA GLN A 20 -5.22 -15.41 14.26
C GLN A 20 -4.97 -15.88 12.83
N THR A 21 -6.05 -16.20 12.11
CA THR A 21 -5.94 -16.54 10.69
C THR A 21 -5.38 -15.36 9.89
N GLN A 22 -4.36 -15.62 9.07
CA GLN A 22 -3.79 -14.64 8.16
C GLN A 22 -4.78 -14.30 7.04
N ASN A 23 -4.72 -13.05 6.54
CA ASN A 23 -5.46 -12.65 5.35
C ASN A 23 -4.97 -13.43 4.11
N SER A 24 -5.89 -13.86 3.25
CA SER A 24 -5.56 -14.58 2.01
C SER A 24 -4.72 -13.75 1.05
N TYR A 25 -4.99 -12.45 0.99
CA TYR A 25 -4.30 -11.49 0.13
C TYR A 25 -4.09 -10.17 0.88
N LEU A 26 -3.09 -9.42 0.43
CA LEU A 26 -2.97 -8.00 0.72
C LEU A 26 -3.22 -7.22 -0.56
N TYR A 27 -3.47 -5.92 -0.42
CA TYR A 27 -3.79 -5.03 -1.53
C TYR A 27 -2.93 -3.79 -1.47
N LEU A 28 -2.31 -3.46 -2.60
CA LEU A 28 -1.55 -2.25 -2.82
C LEU A 28 -2.48 -1.15 -3.35
N GLY A 29 -2.50 0.00 -2.69
CA GLY A 29 -3.17 1.20 -3.17
C GLY A 29 -2.24 2.40 -3.21
N LEU A 30 -2.66 3.45 -3.91
CA LEU A 30 -2.01 4.75 -3.99
C LEU A 30 -2.78 5.76 -3.14
N TYR A 31 -2.09 6.77 -2.61
CA TYR A 31 -2.76 7.84 -1.88
C TYR A 31 -2.34 9.24 -2.34
N THR A 32 -3.25 10.20 -2.13
CA THR A 32 -3.13 11.61 -2.52
C THR A 32 -3.02 12.55 -1.31
N ASN A 33 -3.04 12.03 -0.07
CA ASN A 33 -2.74 12.81 1.14
C ASN A 33 -1.39 13.52 1.01
N THR A 34 -1.36 14.83 1.25
CA THR A 34 -0.15 15.66 1.13
C THR A 34 0.87 15.42 2.24
N SER A 35 0.43 14.84 3.35
CA SER A 35 1.26 14.49 4.49
C SER A 35 1.31 12.98 4.63
N GLU A 36 2.45 12.46 5.07
CA GLU A 36 2.59 11.04 5.37
C GLU A 36 1.56 10.63 6.44
N PRO A 37 0.74 9.59 6.20
CA PRO A 37 -0.18 9.08 7.21
C PRO A 37 0.56 8.69 8.50
N ALA A 38 -0.04 8.97 9.65
CA ALA A 38 0.55 8.59 10.94
C ALA A 38 0.60 7.06 11.12
N GLU A 39 1.37 6.57 12.09
CA GLU A 39 1.39 5.13 12.43
C GLU A 39 0.03 4.66 12.96
N SER A 40 -0.70 5.54 13.66
CA SER A 40 -2.06 5.30 14.13
C SER A 40 -3.13 5.43 13.03
N ALA A 41 -2.75 5.73 11.79
CA ALA A 41 -3.68 5.89 10.70
C ALA A 41 -4.41 4.58 10.39
N THR A 42 -5.65 4.73 9.95
CA THR A 42 -6.53 3.67 9.49
C THR A 42 -6.83 3.86 8.00
N LEU A 43 -7.51 2.90 7.38
CA LEU A 43 -7.91 3.03 5.97
C LEU A 43 -8.81 4.25 5.72
N SER A 44 -9.60 4.70 6.71
CA SER A 44 -10.44 5.90 6.56
C SER A 44 -9.65 7.20 6.52
N ASP A 45 -8.39 7.19 6.94
CA ASP A 45 -7.51 8.37 6.88
C ASP A 45 -6.80 8.49 5.52
N ILE A 46 -6.90 7.46 4.67
CA ILE A 46 -6.29 7.42 3.35
C ILE A 46 -7.25 8.00 2.31
N THR A 47 -6.78 9.02 1.58
CA THR A 47 -7.44 9.54 0.39
C THR A 47 -6.79 8.90 -0.83
N GLU A 48 -7.57 8.14 -1.61
CA GLU A 48 -7.10 7.49 -2.83
C GLU A 48 -7.41 8.33 -4.08
N PRO A 49 -6.74 8.07 -5.22
CA PRO A 49 -7.21 8.55 -6.51
C PRO A 49 -8.65 8.10 -6.79
N SER A 50 -9.44 8.97 -7.42
CA SER A 50 -10.81 8.67 -7.82
C SER A 50 -10.96 8.66 -9.34
N GLY A 51 -11.69 7.68 -9.87
CA GLY A 51 -11.93 7.56 -11.31
C GLY A 51 -10.69 7.09 -12.09
N GLY A 52 -10.68 7.33 -13.40
CA GLY A 52 -9.53 7.01 -14.26
C GLY A 52 -9.12 5.53 -14.25
N GLY A 53 -10.06 4.62 -13.98
CA GLY A 53 -9.79 3.18 -13.87
C GLY A 53 -8.99 2.75 -12.63
N TYR A 54 -8.81 3.64 -11.64
CA TYR A 54 -8.07 3.32 -10.43
C TYR A 54 -8.75 2.21 -9.63
N SER A 55 -7.98 1.19 -9.27
CA SER A 55 -8.34 0.15 -8.31
C SER A 55 -7.08 -0.35 -7.62
N ARG A 56 -7.21 -0.78 -6.37
CA ARG A 56 -6.11 -1.42 -5.63
C ARG A 56 -5.71 -2.71 -6.33
N LYS A 57 -4.41 -3.02 -6.30
CA LYS A 57 -3.87 -4.26 -6.87
C LYS A 57 -3.72 -5.33 -5.80
N GLN A 58 -4.22 -6.53 -6.06
CA GLN A 58 -3.98 -7.68 -5.22
C GLN A 58 -2.49 -8.07 -5.25
N LEU A 59 -1.92 -8.33 -4.08
CA LEU A 59 -0.57 -8.86 -3.90
C LEU A 59 -0.68 -10.33 -3.52
N ASN A 60 -0.18 -11.23 -4.37
CA ASN A 60 -0.23 -12.66 -4.08
C ASN A 60 0.81 -13.01 -3.00
N PRO A 61 0.45 -13.78 -1.96
CA PRO A 61 1.38 -14.17 -0.91
C PRO A 61 2.66 -14.86 -1.43
N SER A 62 2.54 -15.66 -2.50
CA SER A 62 3.64 -16.39 -3.13
C SER A 62 4.69 -15.50 -3.78
N ASP A 63 4.36 -14.25 -4.09
CA ASP A 63 5.21 -13.34 -4.85
C ASP A 63 6.10 -12.49 -3.93
N TRP A 64 5.89 -12.57 -2.60
CA TRP A 64 6.78 -11.92 -1.64
C TRP A 64 8.11 -12.65 -1.57
N THR A 65 9.19 -11.89 -1.70
CA THR A 65 10.56 -12.37 -1.54
C THR A 65 11.26 -11.61 -0.42
N GLU A 66 11.97 -12.34 0.44
CA GLU A 66 12.78 -11.76 1.50
C GLU A 66 14.21 -11.56 1.01
N ASN A 67 14.67 -10.31 0.94
CA ASN A 67 16.06 -9.96 0.67
C ASN A 67 16.32 -8.45 0.96
N PRO A 68 17.21 -8.10 1.91
CA PRO A 68 17.88 -8.97 2.90
C PRO A 68 16.91 -9.48 3.98
N GLN A 69 17.42 -10.17 4.99
CA GLN A 69 16.62 -10.62 6.14
C GLN A 69 15.76 -9.48 6.71
N GLY A 70 14.51 -9.79 7.05
CA GLY A 70 13.52 -8.85 7.57
C GLY A 70 12.94 -7.93 6.51
N THR A 71 13.38 -7.98 5.25
CA THR A 71 12.92 -7.07 4.20
C THR A 71 12.23 -7.83 3.09
N PHE A 72 10.92 -7.62 2.98
CA PHE A 72 10.04 -8.31 2.04
C PHE A 72 9.66 -7.38 0.90
N SER A 73 9.77 -7.87 -0.34
CA SER A 73 9.39 -7.12 -1.54
C SER A 73 8.50 -7.93 -2.48
N GLN A 74 7.64 -7.21 -3.21
CA GLN A 74 6.81 -7.73 -4.29
C GLN A 74 7.36 -7.29 -5.64
N PRO A 75 7.01 -7.98 -6.75
CA PRO A 75 7.28 -7.50 -8.10
C PRO A 75 6.66 -6.11 -8.37
N GLU A 76 7.25 -5.37 -9.32
CA GLU A 76 6.75 -4.05 -9.74
C GLU A 76 5.27 -4.12 -10.16
N GLN A 77 4.48 -3.23 -9.59
CA GLN A 77 3.07 -3.00 -9.86
C GLN A 77 2.92 -1.68 -10.63
N THR A 78 2.42 -1.76 -11.87
CA THR A 78 2.16 -0.56 -12.68
C THR A 78 0.70 -0.14 -12.58
N PHE A 79 0.44 1.07 -12.07
CA PHE A 79 -0.88 1.72 -12.12
C PHE A 79 -0.89 2.72 -13.27
N THR A 80 -1.95 2.70 -14.09
CA THR A 80 -2.10 3.58 -15.25
C THR A 80 -3.42 4.31 -15.15
N ALA A 81 -3.38 5.64 -15.22
CA ALA A 81 -4.59 6.45 -15.31
C ALA A 81 -5.21 6.30 -16.70
N SER A 82 -6.50 5.99 -16.76
CA SER A 82 -7.23 5.80 -18.01
C SER A 82 -8.61 6.45 -17.95
N GLY A 83 -8.80 7.50 -18.75
CA GLY A 83 -10.04 8.25 -18.85
C GLY A 83 -10.23 9.36 -17.82
N ALA A 84 -9.24 9.63 -16.95
CA ALA A 84 -9.18 10.80 -16.08
C ALA A 84 -7.76 11.00 -15.52
N ASP A 85 -7.42 12.24 -15.17
CA ASP A 85 -6.22 12.55 -14.39
C ASP A 85 -6.39 12.09 -12.93
N TRP A 86 -5.35 11.52 -12.33
CA TRP A 86 -5.32 11.19 -10.90
C TRP A 86 -4.68 12.30 -10.05
N GLY A 87 -3.94 13.21 -10.68
CA GLY A 87 -3.24 14.28 -10.00
C GLY A 87 -2.00 13.78 -9.25
N ASN A 88 -1.67 14.46 -8.15
CA ASN A 88 -0.47 14.17 -7.37
C ASN A 88 -0.63 12.92 -6.49
N ILE A 89 0.18 11.92 -6.76
CA ILE A 89 0.35 10.73 -5.92
C ILE A 89 1.52 10.96 -4.99
N TYR A 90 1.28 10.89 -3.69
CA TYR A 90 2.26 11.15 -2.64
C TYR A 90 2.91 9.88 -2.10
N GLY A 91 2.27 8.72 -2.33
CA GLY A 91 2.79 7.46 -1.84
C GLY A 91 1.88 6.28 -2.15
N TYR A 92 2.21 5.16 -1.52
CA TYR A 92 1.39 3.94 -1.57
C TYR A 92 1.12 3.40 -0.17
N PHE A 93 0.13 2.52 -0.09
CA PHE A 93 -0.20 1.80 1.13
C PHE A 93 -0.50 0.34 0.85
N ILE A 94 -0.43 -0.49 1.89
CA ILE A 94 -0.80 -1.90 1.87
C ILE A 94 -1.95 -2.10 2.85
N ALA A 95 -2.99 -2.80 2.40
CA ALA A 95 -4.21 -3.05 3.16
C ALA A 95 -4.68 -4.50 3.05
N THR A 96 -5.60 -4.91 3.92
CA THR A 96 -6.16 -6.27 3.93
C THR A 96 -7.36 -6.48 3.01
N SER A 97 -7.82 -5.43 2.33
CA SER A 97 -8.98 -5.47 1.43
C SER A 97 -8.77 -4.63 0.17
N SER A 98 -9.47 -5.01 -0.91
CA SER A 98 -9.53 -4.25 -2.17
C SER A 98 -10.33 -2.95 -2.07
N ASP A 99 -11.07 -2.77 -0.97
CA ASP A 99 -11.97 -1.64 -0.70
C ASP A 99 -11.75 -1.07 0.71
N ASN A 100 -12.63 -0.18 1.18
CA ASN A 100 -12.49 0.50 2.48
C ASN A 100 -12.94 -0.32 3.70
N THR A 101 -13.15 -1.63 3.59
CA THR A 101 -13.66 -2.46 4.71
C THR A 101 -12.58 -3.12 5.56
N GLY A 102 -11.33 -3.13 5.10
CA GLY A 102 -10.22 -3.81 5.75
C GLY A 102 -9.43 -2.94 6.72
N LYS A 103 -8.16 -3.30 6.89
CA LYS A 103 -7.21 -2.61 7.76
C LYS A 103 -6.05 -2.08 6.94
N LEU A 104 -5.52 -0.94 7.38
CA LEU A 104 -4.26 -0.41 6.90
C LEU A 104 -3.13 -1.17 7.58
N ILE A 105 -2.12 -1.61 6.81
CA ILE A 105 -1.01 -2.42 7.30
C ILE A 105 0.27 -1.61 7.29
N ALA A 106 0.58 -0.99 6.16
CA ALA A 106 1.80 -0.21 5.98
C ALA A 106 1.56 0.93 4.99
N VAL A 107 2.38 1.98 5.11
CA VAL A 107 2.36 3.15 4.22
C VAL A 107 3.77 3.55 3.84
N GLU A 108 3.98 4.01 2.61
CA GLU A 108 5.22 4.66 2.20
C GLU A 108 4.90 6.03 1.61
N HIS A 109 5.56 7.07 2.08
CA HIS A 109 5.58 8.39 1.45
C HIS A 109 6.79 8.51 0.54
N PHE A 110 6.59 9.02 -0.68
CA PHE A 110 7.69 9.20 -1.62
C PHE A 110 8.56 10.37 -1.18
N SER A 111 9.84 10.13 -0.97
CA SER A 111 10.79 11.19 -0.60
C SER A 111 11.15 12.11 -1.78
N ASP A 112 10.93 11.66 -3.00
CA ASP A 112 11.18 12.37 -4.26
C ASP A 112 9.89 12.68 -5.04
N GLY A 113 8.73 12.41 -4.43
CA GLY A 113 7.42 12.78 -4.95
C GLY A 113 6.95 14.17 -4.47
N PRO A 114 5.67 14.52 -4.69
CA PRO A 114 4.66 13.70 -5.36
C PRO A 114 4.89 13.57 -6.87
N TYR A 115 4.28 12.55 -7.46
CA TYR A 115 4.25 12.38 -8.92
C TYR A 115 2.87 12.72 -9.46
N ASN A 116 2.80 13.67 -10.39
CA ASN A 116 1.55 14.03 -11.05
C ASN A 116 1.23 13.04 -12.18
N ILE A 117 0.17 12.24 -12.01
CA ILE A 117 -0.26 11.21 -12.96
C ILE A 117 -1.48 11.72 -13.74
N LYS A 118 -1.24 12.00 -15.02
CA LYS A 118 -2.27 12.40 -16.00
C LYS A 118 -2.85 11.20 -16.71
N ASP A 119 -3.98 11.39 -17.40
CA ASP A 119 -4.55 10.37 -18.28
C ASP A 119 -3.50 9.82 -19.27
N GLY A 120 -3.47 8.50 -19.42
CA GLY A 120 -2.50 7.77 -20.23
C GLY A 120 -1.11 7.62 -19.61
N HIS A 121 -0.85 8.20 -18.43
CA HIS A 121 0.42 8.06 -17.73
C HIS A 121 0.34 6.99 -16.63
N SER A 122 1.51 6.50 -16.23
CA SER A 122 1.64 5.43 -15.23
C SER A 122 2.56 5.81 -14.08
N VAL A 123 2.29 5.23 -12.92
CA VAL A 123 3.23 5.14 -11.79
C VAL A 123 3.55 3.67 -11.52
N LYS A 124 4.81 3.39 -11.24
CA LYS A 124 5.35 2.05 -10.99
C LYS A 124 5.78 1.95 -9.54
N ILE A 125 5.25 0.97 -8.83
CA ILE A 125 5.51 0.76 -7.41
C ILE A 125 6.11 -0.63 -7.23
N THR A 126 7.23 -0.72 -6.52
CA THR A 126 7.76 -2.00 -6.04
C THR A 126 7.55 -2.03 -4.53
N PRO A 127 6.47 -2.65 -4.04
CA PRO A 127 6.12 -2.63 -2.62
C PRO A 127 7.23 -3.31 -1.81
N LYS A 128 7.65 -2.65 -0.73
CA LYS A 128 8.71 -3.14 0.13
C LYS A 128 8.43 -2.79 1.59
N ILE A 129 8.39 -3.81 2.44
CA ILE A 129 8.17 -3.69 3.88
C ILE A 129 9.38 -4.28 4.61
N THR A 130 9.85 -3.59 5.65
CA THR A 130 10.86 -4.12 6.58
C THR A 130 10.22 -4.42 7.93
N ILE A 131 10.52 -5.58 8.49
CA ILE A 131 10.13 -6.01 9.84
C ILE A 131 11.43 -6.03 10.66
N SER A 132 11.52 -5.18 11.67
CA SER A 132 12.72 -4.98 12.50
C SER A 132 12.38 -4.68 13.94
#